data_AF-A0A7V0Z4V3-F1
#
_entry.id   AF-A0A7V0Z4V3-F1
#
_cell.length_a   1.000
_cell.length_b   1.000
_cell.length_c   1.000
_cell.angle_alpha   90.00
_cell.angle_beta   90.00
_cell.angle_gamma   90.00
#
_symmetry.space_group_name_H-M   'P 1'
#
loop_
_entity.id
_entity.type
_entity.pdbx_description
1 polymer ?
#
loop_
_entity_poly.entity_id
_entity_poly.type
_entity_poly.pdbx_seq_one_letter_code
_entity_poly.pdbx_strand_id
1 'polypeptide(L)'
;MVELIDCDGFGIYTYDQAKNSLSLYENYNLDDEIHKGIMEKENGILWKIIRERKYTLLSNSRNDNNFSDFLKSKNYSTLIGLPLIKKSNTLGALVFLSHKKIIPGKKFNT
;
A
#
# COMPACT_ATOMS: atom_id res chain seq x y z
N MET A 1 13.48 5.52 -13.93
CA MET A 1 12.38 4.53 -13.91
C MET A 1 12.67 3.60 -12.74
N VAL A 2 11.77 3.43 -11.78
CA VAL A 2 12.05 2.58 -10.60
C VAL A 2 11.94 1.11 -11.03
N GLU A 3 13.01 0.57 -11.59
CA GLU A 3 13.17 -0.86 -11.93
C GLU A 3 13.29 -1.76 -10.68
N LEU A 4 13.25 -1.19 -9.47
CA LEU A 4 13.47 -1.92 -8.22
C LEU A 4 12.25 -2.76 -7.79
N ILE A 5 11.04 -2.32 -8.16
CA ILE A 5 9.78 -3.01 -7.86
C ILE A 5 8.92 -2.97 -9.12
N ASP A 6 8.87 -4.10 -9.82
CA ASP A 6 8.04 -4.35 -11.00
C ASP A 6 6.54 -4.34 -10.64
N CYS A 7 6.02 -3.15 -10.39
CA CYS A 7 4.64 -2.85 -9.99
C CYS A 7 3.89 -2.11 -11.08
N ASP A 8 2.56 -2.21 -11.04
CA ASP A 8 1.67 -1.59 -12.02
C ASP A 8 1.28 -0.16 -11.60
N GLY A 9 1.36 0.16 -10.31
CA GLY A 9 1.21 1.52 -9.80
C GLY A 9 1.73 1.69 -8.38
N PHE A 10 2.02 2.93 -7.98
CA PHE A 10 2.41 3.25 -6.61
C PHE A 10 1.85 4.59 -6.12
N GLY A 11 1.77 4.73 -4.80
CA GLY A 11 1.46 5.99 -4.12
C GLY A 11 2.37 6.21 -2.93
N ILE A 12 2.82 7.46 -2.77
CA ILE A 12 3.51 7.95 -1.58
C ILE A 12 2.52 8.78 -0.78
N TYR A 13 2.22 8.35 0.43
CA TYR A 13 1.25 9.00 1.31
C TYR A 13 1.99 9.58 2.51
N THR A 14 1.73 10.83 2.84
CA THR A 14 2.26 11.50 4.03
C THR A 14 1.22 11.55 5.13
N TYR A 15 1.66 11.39 6.37
CA TYR A 15 0.83 11.46 7.56
C TYR A 15 1.13 12.72 8.37
N ASP A 16 0.11 13.58 8.50
CA ASP A 16 0.15 14.73 9.41
C ASP A 16 -0.34 14.27 10.79
N GLN A 17 0.59 14.12 11.72
CA GLN A 17 0.29 13.68 13.09
C GLN A 17 -0.56 14.70 13.86
N ALA A 18 -0.41 16.00 13.60
CA ALA A 18 -1.13 17.04 14.32
C ALA A 18 -2.60 17.11 13.90
N LYS A 19 -2.87 16.86 12.62
CA LYS A 19 -4.23 16.84 12.06
C LYS A 19 -4.85 15.44 12.02
N ASN A 20 -4.07 14.41 12.35
CA ASN A 20 -4.42 13.01 12.17
C ASN A 20 -5.00 12.74 10.77
N SER A 21 -4.28 13.16 9.73
CA SER A 21 -4.76 13.08 8.35
C SER A 21 -3.70 12.56 7.39
N LEU A 22 -4.18 11.96 6.29
CA LEU A 22 -3.34 11.49 5.19
C LEU A 22 -3.45 12.42 3.99
N SER A 23 -2.37 12.49 3.22
CA SER A 23 -2.35 13.20 1.95
C SER A 23 -1.49 12.44 0.95
N LEU A 24 -1.86 12.49 -0.32
CA LEU A 24 -1.05 11.99 -1.40
C LEU A 24 0.08 12.98 -1.68
N TYR A 25 1.32 12.50 -1.65
CA TYR A 25 2.50 13.28 -1.99
C TYR A 25 2.89 13.11 -3.47
N GLU A 26 2.94 11.87 -3.93
CA GLU A 26 3.31 11.53 -5.31
C GLU A 26 2.68 10.18 -5.69
N ASN A 27 2.44 9.95 -6.98
CA ASN A 27 1.96 8.65 -7.45
C ASN A 27 2.47 8.31 -8.85
N TYR A 28 2.26 7.06 -9.23
CA TYR A 28 2.42 6.61 -10.59
C TYR A 28 1.30 5.64 -10.95
N ASN A 29 0.60 5.94 -12.05
CA ASN A 29 -0.37 5.05 -12.69
C ASN A 29 -1.49 4.56 -11.76
N LEU A 30 -1.87 5.39 -10.77
CA LEU A 30 -3.03 5.18 -9.91
C LEU A 30 -4.01 6.34 -10.10
N ASP A 31 -5.31 6.05 -10.16
CA ASP A 31 -6.34 7.07 -10.29
C ASP A 31 -6.77 7.65 -8.91
N ASP A 32 -7.46 8.79 -8.94
CA ASP A 32 -7.93 9.46 -7.72
C ASP A 32 -8.89 8.59 -6.88
N GLU A 33 -9.66 7.72 -7.53
CA GLU A 33 -10.59 6.82 -6.84
C GLU A 33 -9.81 5.78 -6.02
N ILE A 34 -8.70 5.26 -6.57
CA ILE A 34 -7.77 4.37 -5.85
C ILE A 34 -7.22 5.08 -4.62
N HIS A 35 -6.74 6.30 -4.78
CA HIS A 35 -6.16 7.06 -3.66
C HIS A 35 -7.18 7.33 -2.56
N LYS A 36 -8.40 7.74 -2.91
CA LYS A 36 -9.51 7.92 -1.96
C LYS A 36 -9.82 6.60 -1.23
N GLY A 37 -10.02 5.51 -1.96
CA GLY A 37 -10.37 4.21 -1.38
C GLY A 37 -9.32 3.66 -0.41
N ILE A 38 -8.03 3.93 -0.66
CA ILE A 38 -6.94 3.50 0.23
C ILE A 38 -6.82 4.42 1.48
N MET A 39 -7.10 5.72 1.37
CA MET A 39 -6.97 6.70 2.47
C MET A 39 -8.20 6.79 3.39
N GLU A 40 -9.41 6.61 2.88
CA GLU A 40 -10.68 6.96 3.55
C GLU A 40 -10.98 6.17 4.82
N LYS A 41 -10.53 4.92 4.93
CA LYS A 41 -10.87 4.06 6.06
C LYS A 41 -9.83 4.20 7.15
N GLU A 42 -10.17 4.77 8.30
CA GLU A 42 -9.28 4.87 9.47
C GLU A 42 -8.76 3.50 9.98
N ASN A 43 -9.47 2.42 9.67
CA ASN A 43 -9.04 1.04 9.91
C ASN A 43 -8.58 0.31 8.63
N GLY A 44 -8.34 1.07 7.57
CA GLY A 44 -7.83 0.61 6.29
C GLY A 44 -6.33 0.37 6.29
N ILE A 45 -5.83 -0.06 5.14
CA ILE A 45 -4.47 -0.58 5.02
C ILE A 45 -3.39 0.45 5.33
N LEU A 46 -3.55 1.70 4.88
CA LEU A 46 -2.58 2.77 5.16
C LEU A 46 -2.46 3.03 6.66
N TRP A 47 -3.58 3.13 7.35
CA TRP A 47 -3.60 3.36 8.80
C TRP A 47 -2.98 2.20 9.56
N LYS A 48 -3.24 0.96 9.13
CA LYS A 48 -2.59 -0.23 9.69
C LYS A 48 -1.07 -0.15 9.55
N ILE A 49 -0.57 0.12 8.34
CA ILE A 49 0.87 0.27 8.07
C ILE A 49 1.48 1.36 8.96
N ILE A 50 0.80 2.50 9.08
CA ILE A 50 1.29 3.66 9.84
C ILE A 50 1.36 3.38 11.35
N ARG A 51 0.31 2.76 11.89
CA ARG A 51 0.17 2.43 13.32
C ARG A 51 1.12 1.30 13.73
N GLU A 52 1.13 0.22 12.95
CA GLU A 52 1.92 -0.97 13.27
C GLU A 52 3.41 -0.80 12.97
N ARG A 53 3.78 0.16 12.10
CA ARG A 53 5.16 0.40 11.66
C ARG A 53 5.81 -0.84 11.08
N LYS A 54 5.00 -1.66 10.43
CA LYS A 54 5.40 -2.90 9.77
C LYS A 54 4.98 -2.84 8.31
N TYR A 55 5.77 -3.50 7.48
CA TYR A 55 5.34 -3.72 6.11
C TYR A 55 4.09 -4.61 6.09
N THR A 56 3.27 -4.44 5.06
CA THR A 56 2.10 -5.28 4.80
C THR A 56 2.21 -5.83 3.39
N LEU A 57 1.98 -7.13 3.23
CA LEU A 57 1.90 -7.82 1.95
C LEU A 57 0.57 -8.53 1.88
N LEU A 58 -0.34 -8.03 1.06
CA LEU A 58 -1.63 -8.66 0.82
C LEU A 58 -1.73 -9.19 -0.60
N SER A 59 -2.44 -10.30 -0.76
CA SER A 59 -2.73 -10.87 -2.08
C SER A 59 -4.12 -11.47 -2.13
N ASN A 60 -4.84 -11.20 -3.21
CA ASN A 60 -6.12 -11.84 -3.50
C ASN A 60 -5.98 -13.36 -3.71
N SER A 61 -4.79 -13.86 -4.09
CA SER A 61 -4.55 -15.31 -4.28
C SER A 61 -4.47 -16.12 -2.98
N ARG A 62 -4.33 -15.47 -1.83
CA ARG A 62 -4.12 -16.14 -0.54
C ARG A 62 -5.39 -16.27 0.31
N ASN A 63 -6.57 -15.97 -0.25
CA ASN A 63 -7.81 -15.76 0.53
C ASN A 63 -7.55 -14.81 1.72
N ASP A 64 -6.75 -13.78 1.50
CA ASP A 64 -6.48 -12.79 2.53
C ASP A 64 -7.73 -11.93 2.68
N ASN A 65 -8.51 -12.18 3.74
CA ASN A 65 -9.73 -11.44 4.06
C ASN A 65 -9.48 -9.94 4.26
N ASN A 66 -8.23 -9.51 4.39
CA ASN A 66 -7.87 -8.10 4.49
C ASN A 66 -7.64 -7.44 3.12
N PHE A 67 -7.59 -8.20 2.01
CA PHE A 67 -7.44 -7.62 0.67
C PHE A 67 -8.76 -6.98 0.23
N SER A 68 -8.73 -5.65 0.08
CA SER A 68 -9.91 -4.83 -0.22
C SER A 68 -10.66 -5.28 -1.47
N ASP A 69 -11.98 -5.50 -1.35
CA ASP A 69 -12.84 -5.80 -2.51
C ASP A 69 -12.83 -4.69 -3.56
N PHE A 70 -12.60 -3.44 -3.14
CA PHE A 70 -12.42 -2.32 -4.06
C PHE A 70 -11.14 -2.46 -4.90
N LEU A 71 -10.04 -2.96 -4.33
CA LEU A 71 -8.84 -3.24 -5.13
C LEU A 71 -9.06 -4.43 -6.07
N LYS A 72 -9.84 -5.43 -5.65
CA LYS A 72 -10.24 -6.56 -6.51
C LYS A 72 -11.07 -6.09 -7.70
N SER A 73 -12.04 -5.20 -7.49
CA SER A 73 -12.89 -4.67 -8.57
C SER A 73 -12.09 -3.84 -9.60
N LYS A 74 -10.97 -3.26 -9.17
CA LYS A 74 -10.00 -2.55 -10.01
C LYS A 74 -8.91 -3.47 -10.60
N ASN A 75 -9.12 -4.79 -10.53
CA ASN A 75 -8.23 -5.83 -11.07
C ASN A 75 -6.81 -5.88 -10.45
N TYR A 76 -6.60 -5.27 -9.28
CA TYR A 76 -5.36 -5.46 -8.53
C TYR A 76 -5.41 -6.77 -7.75
N SER A 77 -4.30 -7.49 -7.73
CA SER A 77 -4.19 -8.77 -7.04
C SER A 77 -3.19 -8.78 -5.92
N THR A 78 -2.32 -7.78 -5.82
CA THR A 78 -1.28 -7.71 -4.79
C THR A 78 -1.04 -6.27 -4.37
N LEU A 79 -0.78 -6.09 -3.08
CA LEU A 79 -0.42 -4.82 -2.47
C LEU A 79 0.78 -5.03 -1.55
N ILE A 80 1.82 -4.20 -1.71
CA ILE A 80 2.91 -4.04 -0.75
C ILE A 80 2.81 -2.66 -0.14
N GLY A 81 2.74 -2.59 1.18
CA GLY A 81 2.74 -1.35 1.93
C GLY A 81 3.97 -1.27 2.83
N LEU A 82 4.69 -0.15 2.79
CA LEU A 82 5.89 0.10 3.61
C LEU A 82 5.70 1.38 4.41
N PRO A 83 5.96 1.38 5.73
CA PRO A 83 5.92 2.60 6.52
C PRO A 83 7.15 3.48 6.23
N LEU A 84 6.94 4.78 6.10
CA LEU A 84 8.02 5.76 6.06
C LEU A 84 8.32 6.22 7.49
N ILE A 85 9.45 5.82 8.05
CA ILE A 85 9.76 6.03 9.47
C ILE A 85 10.98 6.96 9.62
N LYS A 86 10.86 7.94 10.51
CA LYS A 86 11.97 8.78 10.97
C LYS A 86 12.04 8.72 12.49
N LYS A 87 13.09 8.06 13.02
CA LYS A 87 13.25 7.77 14.45
C LYS A 87 11.99 7.06 15.00
N SER A 88 11.29 7.68 15.94
CA SER A 88 10.09 7.17 16.57
C SER A 88 8.79 7.62 15.91
N ASN A 89 8.85 8.34 14.77
CA ASN A 89 7.67 8.90 14.11
C ASN A 89 7.45 8.24 12.74
N THR A 90 6.19 7.93 12.45
CA THR A 90 5.79 7.53 11.11
C THR A 90 5.43 8.77 10.31
N LEU A 91 6.16 9.01 9.22
CA LEU A 91 5.94 10.12 8.30
C LEU A 91 4.85 9.82 7.27
N GLY A 92 4.47 8.55 7.10
CA GLY A 92 3.52 8.11 6.10
C GLY A 92 3.76 6.68 5.65
N ALA A 93 3.42 6.38 4.40
CA ALA A 93 3.62 5.06 3.82
C ALA A 93 3.80 5.11 2.29
N LEU A 94 4.54 4.13 1.77
CA LEU A 94 4.59 3.78 0.36
C LEU A 94 3.64 2.61 0.12
N VAL A 95 2.86 2.67 -0.95
CA VAL A 95 2.01 1.55 -1.38
C VAL A 95 2.31 1.24 -2.84
N PHE A 96 2.58 -0.02 -3.12
CA PHE A 96 2.73 -0.57 -4.46
C PHE A 96 1.57 -1.50 -4.75
N LEU A 97 0.99 -1.38 -5.93
CA LEU A 97 -0.10 -2.20 -6.43
C LEU A 97 0.35 -2.97 -7.66
N SER A 98 -0.10 -4.22 -7.77
CA SER A 98 0.15 -5.02 -8.97
C SER A 98 -1.03 -5.92 -9.33
N HIS A 99 -1.24 -6.08 -10.64
CA HIS A 99 -2.08 -7.08 -11.29
C HIS A 99 -1.45 -8.49 -11.27
N LYS A 100 -0.16 -8.59 -10.93
CA LYS A 100 0.53 -9.87 -10.79
C LYS A 100 0.10 -10.55 -9.50
N LYS A 101 -0.25 -11.83 -9.62
CA LYS A 101 -0.53 -12.67 -8.46
C LYS A 101 0.79 -13.08 -7.82
N ILE A 102 0.86 -13.05 -6.49
CA ILE A 102 1.98 -13.69 -5.79
C ILE A 102 1.94 -15.19 -6.09
N ILE A 103 3.01 -15.70 -6.68
CA ILE A 103 3.24 -17.14 -6.85
C ILE A 103 3.81 -17.68 -5.53
N PRO A 104 3.12 -18.59 -4.82
CA PRO A 104 3.64 -19.21 -3.61
C PRO A 104 4.95 -19.94 -3.92
N GLY A 105 6.03 -19.64 -3.19
CA GLY A 105 7.30 -20.38 -3.26
C GLY A 105 8.48 -19.63 -3.89
N LYS A 106 8.29 -18.47 -4.53
CA LYS A 106 9.41 -17.64 -4.98
C LYS A 106 9.98 -16.88 -3.77
N LYS A 107 10.97 -17.46 -3.09
CA LYS A 107 11.79 -16.72 -2.12
C LYS A 107 12.46 -15.58 -2.87
N PHE A 108 12.32 -14.35 -2.35
CA PHE A 108 13.22 -13.27 -2.75
C PHE A 108 14.59 -13.66 -2.20
N ASN A 109 15.46 -14.15 -3.06
CA ASN A 109 16.86 -14.38 -2.71
C ASN A 109 17.47 -12.99 -2.49
N THR A 110 17.67 -12.65 -1.22
CA THR A 110 18.55 -11.57 -0.78
C THR A 110 20.00 -11.97 -0.96
#